data_AF-A0A967SZU3-F1
#
_entry.id   AF-A0A967SZU3-F1
#
_cell.length_a   1.000
_cell.length_b   1.000
_cell.length_c   1.000
_cell.angle_alpha   90.00
_cell.angle_beta   90.00
_cell.angle_gamma   90.00
#
_symmetry.space_group_name_H-M   'P 1'
#
loop_
_entity.id
_entity.type
_entity.pdbx_description
1 polymer ?
#
loop_
_entity_poly.entity_id
_entity_poly.type
_entity_poly.pdbx_seq_one_letter_code
_entity_poly.pdbx_strand_id
1 'polypeptide(L)'
;EDWSKAGKFSKKDKIEFYPYNPENAVNEINEVGIDEYPGQALYWIPEQKEIYPLATFDSVLDDVQFEHESGVYKLRNIQNGYSAGYVQITPMSLETEKEQEEAKKDVQKSRGASYAGKTKTLPLNTAFLDALGTRKIFEEIPRTGVDKLFEKQNRETRENIYSSFQQPNILNGISKEGNFNRESFEDAFHYYNSITEKDRQELERIFNSIIPYTIWDISEVEIEPLALMEKEEEETTTNTDDNGSDTKTE
;
A
#
# COMPACT_ATOMS: atom_id res chain seq x y z
N GLU A 1 -15.65 1.19 -0.71
CA GLU A 1 -16.62 2.09 -0.06
C GLU A 1 -17.64 2.56 -1.08
N ASP A 2 -18.89 2.77 -0.66
CA ASP A 2 -20.00 3.15 -1.53
C ASP A 2 -19.98 4.67 -1.77
N TRP A 3 -19.42 5.10 -2.90
CA TRP A 3 -19.25 6.51 -3.29
C TRP A 3 -20.59 7.26 -3.44
N SER A 4 -21.71 6.55 -3.44
CA SER A 4 -23.06 7.15 -3.48
C SER A 4 -23.48 7.84 -2.17
N LYS A 5 -22.74 7.62 -1.08
CA LYS A 5 -22.98 8.25 0.23
C LYS A 5 -22.13 9.48 0.52
N ALA A 6 -21.25 9.88 -0.41
CA ALA A 6 -20.59 11.17 -0.33
C ALA A 6 -21.67 12.26 -0.35
N GLY A 7 -21.71 13.09 0.70
CA GLY A 7 -22.71 14.14 0.85
C GLY A 7 -22.81 14.99 -0.42
N LYS A 8 -24.04 15.38 -0.79
CA LYS A 8 -24.27 16.26 -1.94
C LYS A 8 -23.39 17.50 -1.79
N PHE A 9 -22.36 17.64 -2.63
CA PHE A 9 -21.52 18.84 -2.67
C PHE A 9 -22.45 20.06 -2.79
N SER A 10 -22.39 20.94 -1.79
CA SER A 10 -23.14 22.18 -1.81
C SER A 10 -22.58 23.06 -2.92
N LYS A 11 -23.44 23.67 -3.74
CA LYS A 11 -23.02 24.62 -4.80
C LYS A 11 -22.14 25.77 -4.29
N LYS A 12 -22.15 26.04 -2.98
CA LYS A 12 -21.36 27.09 -2.33
C LYS A 12 -19.87 26.77 -2.18
N ASP A 13 -19.46 25.52 -2.36
CA ASP A 13 -18.06 25.09 -2.18
C ASP A 13 -17.33 24.93 -3.52
N LYS A 14 -17.90 25.41 -4.63
CA LYS A 14 -17.26 25.38 -5.93
C LYS A 14 -16.23 26.51 -6.02
N ILE A 15 -14.97 26.12 -6.09
CA ILE A 15 -13.87 27.02 -6.45
C ILE A 15 -13.79 27.02 -7.97
N GLU A 16 -14.06 28.17 -8.58
CA GLU A 16 -13.90 28.38 -10.02
C GLU A 16 -12.50 28.95 -10.25
N PHE A 17 -11.77 28.36 -11.21
CA PHE A 17 -10.43 28.77 -11.60
C PHE A 17 -10.34 28.89 -13.11
N TYR A 18 -9.44 29.74 -13.58
CA TYR A 18 -9.18 29.87 -15.01
C TYR A 18 -8.25 28.75 -15.49
N PRO A 19 -8.44 28.22 -16.71
CA PRO A 19 -7.49 27.28 -17.29
C PRO A 19 -6.14 27.98 -17.51
N TYR A 20 -5.05 27.25 -17.34
CA TYR A 20 -3.70 27.79 -17.53
C TYR A 20 -3.50 28.34 -18.95
N ASN A 21 -3.29 29.65 -19.02
CA ASN A 21 -2.88 30.37 -20.21
C ASN A 21 -2.07 31.62 -19.78
N PRO A 22 -0.74 31.52 -19.71
CA PRO A 22 0.09 32.58 -19.14
C PRO A 22 0.06 33.88 -19.96
N GLU A 23 -0.21 33.82 -21.27
CA GLU A 23 -0.32 35.02 -22.12
C GLU A 23 -1.57 35.85 -21.81
N ASN A 24 -2.66 35.18 -21.39
CA ASN A 24 -3.94 35.84 -21.12
C ASN A 24 -4.12 36.24 -19.66
N ALA A 25 -3.24 35.79 -18.76
CA ALA A 25 -3.36 36.03 -17.32
C ALA A 25 -3.46 37.52 -16.97
N VAL A 26 -2.70 38.38 -17.65
CA VAL A 26 -2.74 39.84 -17.41
C VAL A 26 -4.09 40.44 -17.81
N ASN A 27 -4.72 39.96 -18.89
CA ASN A 27 -6.04 40.44 -19.30
C ASN A 27 -7.11 40.01 -18.30
N GLU A 28 -7.07 38.77 -17.83
CA GLU A 28 -8.01 38.25 -16.83
C GLU A 28 -7.90 39.00 -15.50
N ILE A 29 -6.67 39.33 -15.06
CA ILE A 29 -6.44 40.14 -13.86
C ILE A 29 -6.98 41.56 -14.03
N ASN A 30 -6.87 42.15 -15.23
CA ASN A 30 -7.39 43.48 -15.49
C ASN A 30 -8.93 43.53 -15.52
N GLU A 31 -9.61 42.42 -15.86
CA GLU A 31 -11.07 42.33 -15.87
C GLU A 31 -11.67 42.18 -14.47
N VAL A 32 -11.03 41.38 -13.61
CA VAL A 32 -11.57 41.03 -12.28
C VAL A 32 -10.94 41.86 -11.15
N GLY A 33 -9.70 42.31 -11.33
CA GLY A 33 -8.87 42.91 -10.28
C GLY A 33 -8.07 41.85 -9.52
N ILE A 34 -6.85 42.22 -9.08
CA ILE A 34 -5.90 41.26 -8.49
C ILE A 34 -6.39 40.62 -7.17
N ASP A 35 -7.20 41.36 -6.39
CA ASP A 35 -7.71 40.90 -5.08
C ASP A 35 -8.80 39.82 -5.22
N GLU A 36 -9.53 39.81 -6.34
CA GLU A 36 -10.60 38.84 -6.63
C GLU A 36 -10.17 37.77 -7.64
N TYR A 37 -8.94 37.82 -8.15
CA TYR A 37 -8.44 36.85 -9.13
C TYR A 37 -8.12 35.49 -8.47
N PRO A 38 -8.83 34.40 -8.81
CA PRO A 38 -8.64 33.09 -8.19
C PRO A 38 -7.35 32.37 -8.63
N GLY A 39 -6.67 32.89 -9.67
CA GLY A 39 -5.51 32.26 -10.29
C GLY A 39 -5.86 31.34 -11.46
N GLN A 40 -4.81 30.81 -12.09
CA GLN A 40 -4.92 29.81 -13.13
C GLN A 40 -4.49 28.44 -12.61
N ALA A 41 -5.15 27.38 -13.07
CA ALA A 41 -4.77 26.01 -12.77
C ALA A 41 -4.27 25.31 -14.03
N LEU A 42 -3.05 24.76 -13.96
CA LEU A 42 -2.56 23.83 -14.97
C LEU A 42 -3.06 22.43 -14.62
N TYR A 43 -3.94 21.90 -15.45
CA TYR A 43 -4.33 20.51 -15.41
C TYR A 43 -3.66 19.78 -16.57
N TRP A 44 -2.70 18.93 -16.25
CA TRP A 44 -1.93 18.18 -17.22
C TRP A 44 -2.39 16.72 -17.27
N ILE A 45 -2.54 16.20 -18.49
CA ILE A 45 -2.95 14.82 -18.77
C ILE A 45 -1.96 14.25 -19.78
N PRO A 46 -1.37 13.07 -19.53
CA PRO A 46 -0.43 12.42 -20.45
C PRO A 46 -1.01 12.18 -21.84
N GLU A 47 -2.31 11.87 -21.91
CA GLU A 47 -3.01 11.61 -23.16
C GLU A 47 -4.24 12.52 -23.30
N GLN A 48 -4.18 13.47 -24.25
CA GLN A 48 -5.16 14.55 -24.42
C GLN A 48 -6.58 14.11 -24.87
N LYS A 49 -6.88 12.81 -24.89
CA LYS A 49 -8.16 12.28 -25.38
C LYS A 49 -9.21 12.14 -24.28
N GLU A 50 -8.81 12.11 -23.01
CA GLU A 50 -9.71 11.85 -21.89
C GLU A 50 -9.71 13.00 -20.88
N ILE A 51 -10.83 13.17 -20.15
CA ILE A 51 -10.97 14.20 -19.10
C ILE A 51 -10.17 13.80 -17.84
N TYR A 52 -9.97 12.50 -17.63
CA TYR A 52 -9.19 11.95 -16.52
C TYR A 52 -8.21 10.93 -17.05
N PRO A 53 -6.95 10.92 -16.57
CA PRO A 53 -6.01 9.88 -16.93
C PRO A 53 -6.43 8.52 -16.36
N LEU A 54 -6.22 7.46 -17.12
CA LEU A 54 -6.29 6.10 -16.60
C LEU A 54 -5.20 5.92 -15.54
N ALA A 55 -5.58 5.41 -14.36
CA ALA A 55 -4.63 5.12 -13.31
C ALA A 55 -3.79 3.89 -13.65
N THR A 56 -2.49 3.94 -13.37
CA THR A 56 -1.54 2.84 -13.66
C THR A 56 -1.90 1.51 -12.96
N PHE A 57 -2.63 1.58 -11.84
CA PHE A 57 -3.05 0.41 -11.06
C PHE A 57 -4.42 -0.14 -11.45
N ASP A 58 -5.14 0.49 -12.39
CA ASP A 58 -6.51 0.10 -12.72
C ASP A 58 -6.57 -1.35 -13.27
N SER A 59 -5.53 -1.77 -13.98
CA SER A 59 -5.34 -3.13 -14.48
C SER A 59 -5.17 -4.21 -13.39
N VAL A 60 -4.75 -3.82 -12.19
CA VAL A 60 -4.41 -4.72 -11.06
C VAL A 60 -5.27 -4.47 -9.83
N LEU A 61 -6.39 -3.76 -9.98
CA LEU A 61 -7.25 -3.39 -8.84
C LEU A 61 -7.76 -4.61 -8.07
N ASP A 62 -8.18 -5.66 -8.78
CA ASP A 62 -8.66 -6.92 -8.18
C ASP A 62 -7.55 -7.65 -7.41
N ASP A 63 -6.32 -7.59 -7.93
CA ASP A 63 -5.13 -8.14 -7.30
C ASP A 63 -4.82 -7.41 -5.98
N VAL A 64 -4.87 -6.07 -5.98
CA VAL A 64 -4.71 -5.26 -4.76
C VAL A 64 -5.79 -5.59 -3.72
N GLN A 65 -7.05 -5.71 -4.16
CA GLN A 65 -8.15 -6.09 -3.28
C GLN A 65 -7.95 -7.49 -2.69
N PHE A 66 -7.50 -8.45 -3.51
CA PHE A 66 -7.21 -9.81 -3.07
C PHE A 66 -6.11 -9.86 -2.01
N GLU A 67 -5.01 -9.11 -2.18
CA GLU A 67 -3.94 -9.07 -1.18
C GLU A 67 -4.47 -8.55 0.18
N HIS A 68 -5.26 -7.48 0.15
CA HIS A 68 -5.90 -6.92 1.33
C HIS A 68 -6.81 -7.95 2.02
N GLU A 69 -7.72 -8.56 1.26
CA GLU A 69 -8.67 -9.54 1.81
C GLU A 69 -7.97 -10.80 2.31
N SER A 70 -6.91 -11.26 1.65
CA SER A 70 -6.10 -12.39 2.11
C SER A 70 -5.46 -12.09 3.47
N GLY A 71 -4.92 -10.90 3.66
CA GLY A 71 -4.38 -10.44 4.95
C GLY A 71 -5.45 -10.40 6.04
N VAL A 72 -6.61 -9.82 5.74
CA VAL A 72 -7.76 -9.76 6.66
C VAL A 72 -8.26 -11.16 7.01
N TYR A 73 -8.35 -12.07 6.04
CA TYR A 73 -8.75 -13.45 6.25
C TYR A 73 -7.78 -14.17 7.19
N LYS A 74 -6.47 -14.06 6.96
CA LYS A 74 -5.45 -14.67 7.84
C LYS A 74 -5.58 -14.18 9.28
N LEU A 75 -5.71 -12.85 9.46
CA LEU A 75 -5.88 -12.26 10.79
C LEU A 75 -7.18 -12.73 11.46
N ARG A 76 -8.31 -12.66 10.74
CA ARG A 76 -9.62 -13.09 11.25
C ARG A 76 -9.65 -14.58 11.55
N ASN A 77 -8.96 -15.41 10.78
CA ASN A 77 -8.85 -16.84 11.03
C ASN A 77 -8.02 -17.12 12.29
N ILE A 78 -6.94 -16.38 12.54
CA ILE A 78 -6.17 -16.52 13.80
C ILE A 78 -6.99 -16.03 15.01
N GLN A 79 -7.74 -14.93 14.87
CA GLN A 79 -8.51 -14.34 15.97
C GLN A 79 -9.80 -15.11 16.29
N ASN A 80 -10.52 -15.56 15.27
CA ASN A 80 -11.85 -16.16 15.42
C ASN A 80 -11.88 -17.66 15.15
N GLY A 81 -10.80 -18.22 14.59
CA GLY A 81 -10.70 -19.64 14.34
C GLY A 81 -10.80 -20.45 15.62
N TYR A 82 -11.41 -21.63 15.51
CA TYR A 82 -11.39 -22.62 16.57
C TYR A 82 -10.09 -23.41 16.48
N SER A 83 -9.21 -23.20 17.44
CA SER A 83 -7.94 -23.92 17.55
C SER A 83 -7.97 -25.01 18.63
N ALA A 84 -9.16 -25.46 19.04
CA ALA A 84 -9.31 -26.53 20.03
C ALA A 84 -8.83 -27.86 19.46
N GLY A 85 -7.98 -28.58 20.21
CA GLY A 85 -7.43 -29.88 19.77
C GLY A 85 -8.44 -31.01 19.88
N TYR A 86 -9.28 -30.98 20.93
CA TYR A 86 -10.29 -31.99 21.19
C TYR A 86 -11.56 -31.34 21.73
N VAL A 87 -12.70 -31.82 21.25
CA VAL A 87 -14.01 -31.50 21.82
C VAL A 87 -14.45 -32.69 22.65
N GLN A 88 -14.68 -32.44 23.94
CA GLN A 88 -15.28 -33.39 24.86
C GLN A 88 -16.80 -33.19 24.89
N ILE A 89 -17.57 -34.15 24.39
CA ILE A 89 -19.04 -34.08 24.48
C ILE A 89 -19.45 -34.68 25.82
N THR A 90 -20.03 -33.87 26.72
CA THR A 90 -20.55 -34.36 28.01
C THR A 90 -22.07 -34.20 28.03
N PRO A 91 -22.84 -35.27 28.35
CA PRO A 91 -24.28 -35.14 28.52
C PRO A 91 -24.59 -34.30 29.76
N MET A 92 -25.29 -33.19 29.57
CA MET A 92 -25.77 -32.34 30.67
C MET A 92 -27.20 -31.93 30.35
N SER A 93 -28.10 -32.03 31.33
CA SER A 93 -29.49 -31.58 31.16
C SER A 93 -29.51 -30.05 31.22
N LEU A 94 -29.42 -29.39 30.06
CA LEU A 94 -29.55 -27.93 29.94
C LEU A 94 -31.04 -27.56 29.90
N GLU A 95 -31.71 -27.62 31.05
CA GLU A 95 -33.15 -27.36 31.17
C GLU A 95 -33.48 -25.85 31.28
N THR A 96 -32.51 -25.02 31.64
CA THR A 96 -32.72 -23.59 31.91
C THR A 96 -32.08 -22.70 30.85
N GLU A 97 -32.80 -21.66 30.39
CA GLU A 97 -32.33 -20.68 29.39
C GLU A 97 -30.99 -20.00 29.78
N LYS A 98 -30.74 -19.84 31.09
CA LYS A 98 -29.49 -19.31 31.64
C LYS A 98 -28.27 -20.21 31.39
N GLU A 99 -28.42 -21.53 31.50
CA GLU A 99 -27.31 -22.47 31.28
C GLU A 99 -26.95 -22.55 29.79
N GLN A 100 -27.95 -22.36 28.92
CA GLN A 100 -27.71 -22.26 27.47
C GLN A 100 -26.95 -20.97 27.11
N GLU A 101 -27.23 -19.85 27.76
CA GLU A 101 -26.46 -18.61 27.56
C GLU A 101 -25.03 -18.71 28.09
N GLU A 102 -24.81 -19.39 29.22
CA GLU A 102 -23.48 -19.62 29.76
C GLU A 102 -22.65 -20.54 28.86
N ALA A 103 -23.24 -21.62 28.36
CA ALA A 103 -22.60 -22.48 27.37
C ALA A 103 -22.23 -21.70 26.09
N LYS A 104 -23.11 -20.82 25.60
CA LYS A 104 -22.82 -19.94 24.45
C LYS A 104 -21.68 -18.97 24.74
N LYS A 105 -21.64 -18.37 25.93
CA LYS A 105 -20.55 -17.48 26.36
C LYS A 105 -19.22 -18.21 26.47
N ASP A 106 -19.21 -19.45 26.96
CA ASP A 106 -17.99 -20.25 27.08
C ASP A 106 -17.47 -20.75 25.74
N VAL A 107 -18.37 -21.04 24.79
CA VAL A 107 -18.02 -21.29 23.39
C VAL A 107 -17.43 -20.03 22.75
N GLN A 108 -18.02 -18.84 22.98
CA GLN A 108 -17.46 -17.59 22.45
C GLN A 108 -16.09 -17.24 23.04
N LYS A 109 -15.89 -17.44 24.34
CA LYS A 109 -14.58 -17.26 24.99
C LYS A 109 -13.52 -18.22 24.48
N SER A 110 -13.91 -19.36 23.91
CA SER A 110 -12.96 -20.36 23.38
C SER A 110 -12.34 -20.02 22.03
N ARG A 111 -12.71 -18.88 21.45
CA ARG A 111 -12.14 -18.39 20.19
C ARG A 111 -10.79 -17.72 20.40
N GLY A 112 -9.92 -17.83 19.40
CA GLY A 112 -8.66 -17.10 19.32
C GLY A 112 -7.44 -17.80 19.92
N ALA A 113 -6.28 -17.17 19.72
CA ALA A 113 -4.96 -17.74 20.00
C ALA A 113 -4.77 -18.21 21.45
N SER A 114 -5.37 -17.53 22.44
CA SER A 114 -5.23 -17.85 23.87
C SER A 114 -5.88 -19.19 24.27
N TYR A 115 -6.74 -19.76 23.42
CA TYR A 115 -7.40 -21.05 23.63
C TYR A 115 -6.93 -22.15 22.67
N ALA A 116 -5.90 -21.87 21.86
CA ALA A 116 -5.32 -22.87 20.96
C ALA A 116 -4.75 -24.07 21.72
N GLY A 117 -5.07 -25.28 21.25
CA GLY A 117 -4.58 -26.55 21.81
C GLY A 117 -5.29 -27.01 23.09
N LYS A 118 -6.28 -26.28 23.60
CA LYS A 118 -7.05 -26.69 24.79
C LYS A 118 -8.19 -27.64 24.41
N THR A 119 -8.49 -28.59 25.29
CA THR A 119 -9.69 -29.44 25.19
C THR A 119 -10.91 -28.67 25.69
N LYS A 120 -12.02 -28.74 24.94
CA LYS A 120 -13.25 -28.02 25.28
C LYS A 120 -14.40 -28.98 25.51
N THR A 121 -15.08 -28.85 26.64
CA THR A 121 -16.25 -29.65 26.96
C THR A 121 -17.51 -28.95 26.48
N LEU A 122 -18.29 -29.59 25.61
CA LEU A 122 -19.60 -29.11 25.18
C LEU A 122 -20.70 -29.90 25.91
N PRO A 123 -21.57 -29.22 26.68
CA PRO A 123 -22.75 -29.84 27.24
C PRO A 123 -23.80 -30.08 26.13
N LEU A 124 -24.22 -31.32 25.94
CA LEU A 124 -25.28 -31.70 25.00
C LEU A 124 -26.52 -32.18 25.77
N ASN A 125 -27.69 -31.72 25.33
CA ASN A 125 -28.98 -32.12 25.90
C ASN A 125 -29.17 -33.64 25.75
N THR A 126 -29.58 -34.30 26.83
CA THR A 126 -29.80 -35.74 26.92
C THR A 126 -30.77 -36.28 25.86
N ALA A 127 -31.76 -35.50 25.44
CA ALA A 127 -32.70 -35.88 24.38
C ALA A 127 -32.04 -36.03 22.99
N PHE A 128 -30.95 -35.32 22.72
CA PHE A 128 -30.16 -35.46 21.49
C PHE A 128 -29.10 -36.57 21.59
N LEU A 129 -28.76 -37.00 22.79
CA LEU A 129 -27.72 -38.01 23.04
C LEU A 129 -28.18 -39.42 22.67
N ASP A 130 -29.46 -39.74 22.93
CA ASP A 130 -30.06 -41.04 22.57
C ASP A 130 -30.15 -41.23 21.05
N ALA A 131 -30.29 -40.14 20.28
CA ALA A 131 -30.29 -40.17 18.81
C ALA A 131 -28.88 -40.32 18.22
N LEU A 132 -27.83 -39.87 18.94
CA LEU A 132 -26.44 -39.90 18.49
C LEU A 132 -25.71 -41.21 18.81
N GLY A 133 -26.30 -42.08 19.63
CA GLY A 133 -25.87 -43.46 19.87
C GLY A 133 -24.41 -43.57 20.29
N THR A 134 -24.10 -43.39 21.57
CA THR A 134 -22.76 -43.63 22.17
C THR A 134 -21.57 -43.15 21.32
N ARG A 135 -21.71 -42.02 20.61
CA ARG A 135 -20.65 -41.50 19.75
C ARG A 135 -19.60 -40.76 20.59
N LYS A 136 -18.36 -40.98 20.16
CA LYS A 136 -17.10 -40.69 20.85
C LYS A 136 -17.15 -39.42 21.70
N ILE A 137 -16.87 -39.61 23.00
CA ILE A 137 -16.74 -38.54 23.99
C ILE A 137 -15.63 -37.55 23.59
N PHE A 138 -14.68 -37.95 22.75
CA PHE A 138 -13.63 -37.10 22.21
C PHE A 138 -13.64 -37.12 20.68
N GLU A 139 -13.97 -35.99 20.07
CA GLU A 139 -13.80 -35.77 18.64
C GLU A 139 -12.67 -34.77 18.39
N GLU A 140 -11.76 -35.12 17.48
CA GLU A 140 -10.72 -34.20 17.00
C GLU A 140 -11.34 -33.27 15.97
N ILE A 141 -11.15 -31.96 16.16
CA ILE A 141 -11.50 -30.99 15.12
C ILE A 141 -10.38 -31.04 14.09
N PRO A 142 -10.65 -31.42 12.82
CA PRO A 142 -9.62 -31.43 11.80
C PRO A 142 -9.07 -30.03 11.64
N ARG A 143 -7.77 -29.85 11.94
CA ARG A 143 -7.08 -28.59 11.71
C ARG A 143 -6.99 -28.37 10.21
N THR A 144 -7.79 -27.46 9.66
CA THR A 144 -7.65 -27.05 8.27
C THR A 144 -6.28 -26.42 8.10
N GLY A 145 -5.50 -26.88 7.12
CA GLY A 145 -4.16 -26.36 6.83
C GLY A 145 -4.24 -24.96 6.21
N VAL A 146 -4.50 -23.94 7.02
CA VAL A 146 -4.63 -22.54 6.55
C VAL A 146 -3.28 -21.91 6.23
N ASP A 147 -2.18 -22.50 6.70
CA ASP A 147 -0.83 -21.94 6.54
C ASP A 147 -0.40 -21.79 5.07
N LYS A 148 -0.67 -22.81 4.25
CA LYS A 148 -0.39 -22.78 2.80
C LYS A 148 -1.54 -22.21 1.97
N LEU A 149 -2.64 -21.84 2.63
CA LEU A 149 -3.80 -21.31 1.93
C LEU A 149 -3.43 -19.89 1.46
N PHE A 150 -3.47 -19.70 0.14
CA PHE A 150 -3.13 -18.44 -0.56
C PHE A 150 -1.63 -18.09 -0.63
N GLU A 151 -0.69 -18.96 -0.28
CA GLU A 151 0.74 -18.63 -0.39
C GLU A 151 1.14 -18.32 -1.84
N LYS A 152 0.72 -19.18 -2.78
CA LYS A 152 1.00 -19.00 -4.21
C LYS A 152 0.30 -17.79 -4.79
N GLN A 153 -1.00 -17.65 -4.52
CA GLN A 153 -1.81 -16.55 -5.02
C GLN A 153 -1.28 -15.20 -4.51
N ASN A 154 -0.92 -15.08 -3.23
CA ASN A 154 -0.33 -13.83 -2.71
C ASN A 154 1.00 -13.48 -3.39
N ARG A 155 1.81 -14.48 -3.74
CA ARG A 155 3.05 -14.25 -4.48
C ARG A 155 2.77 -13.76 -5.91
N GLU A 156 1.87 -14.43 -6.61
CA GLU A 156 1.47 -14.07 -7.98
C GLU A 156 0.84 -12.68 -8.03
N THR A 157 -0.10 -12.39 -7.15
CA THR A 157 -0.75 -11.07 -7.00
C THR A 157 0.28 -9.96 -6.77
N ARG A 158 1.28 -10.18 -5.89
CA ARG A 158 2.36 -9.21 -5.68
C ARG A 158 3.21 -9.00 -6.93
N GLU A 159 3.59 -10.08 -7.61
CA GLU A 159 4.34 -10.01 -8.86
C GLU A 159 3.56 -9.24 -9.94
N ASN A 160 2.24 -9.43 -10.04
CA ASN A 160 1.38 -8.69 -10.96
C ASN A 160 1.34 -7.18 -10.64
N ILE A 161 1.18 -6.82 -9.36
CA ILE A 161 1.16 -5.42 -8.92
C ILE A 161 2.47 -4.72 -9.30
N TYR A 162 3.62 -5.30 -8.98
CA TYR A 162 4.92 -4.71 -9.34
C TYR A 162 5.15 -4.65 -10.84
N SER A 163 4.71 -5.68 -11.56
CA SER A 163 4.80 -5.72 -13.02
C SER A 163 3.96 -4.61 -13.68
N SER A 164 2.83 -4.21 -13.08
CA SER A 164 2.02 -3.08 -13.56
C SER A 164 2.76 -1.74 -13.49
N PHE A 165 3.61 -1.57 -12.47
CA PHE A 165 4.50 -0.41 -12.33
C PHE A 165 5.85 -0.60 -13.02
N GLN A 166 6.05 -1.72 -13.73
CA GLN A 166 7.30 -2.11 -14.37
C GLN A 166 8.50 -2.13 -13.39
N GLN A 167 8.23 -2.36 -12.11
CA GLN A 167 9.23 -2.41 -11.06
C GLN A 167 9.83 -3.82 -10.97
N PRO A 168 11.15 -3.98 -11.09
CA PRO A 168 11.81 -5.26 -10.83
C PRO A 168 11.60 -5.72 -9.39
N ASN A 169 11.23 -6.99 -9.21
CA ASN A 169 11.00 -7.60 -7.88
C ASN A 169 12.20 -7.48 -6.92
N ILE A 170 13.42 -7.42 -7.47
CA ILE A 170 14.66 -7.32 -6.69
C ILE A 170 14.75 -5.97 -5.94
N LEU A 171 14.22 -4.89 -6.52
CA LEU A 171 14.16 -3.57 -5.86
C LEU A 171 13.17 -3.57 -4.70
N ASN A 172 12.13 -4.40 -4.80
CA ASN A 172 11.08 -4.55 -3.78
C ASN A 172 11.42 -5.58 -2.69
N GLY A 173 12.67 -6.03 -2.62
CA GLY A 173 13.13 -6.96 -1.58
C GLY A 173 12.65 -8.41 -1.77
N ILE A 174 12.02 -8.74 -2.90
CA ILE A 174 11.52 -10.08 -3.18
C ILE A 174 12.57 -10.88 -3.94
N SER A 175 13.26 -11.76 -3.23
CA SER A 175 14.15 -12.74 -3.85
C SER A 175 13.36 -13.96 -4.32
N LYS A 176 13.41 -14.25 -5.64
CA LYS A 176 13.22 -15.62 -6.10
C LYS A 176 14.50 -16.38 -5.79
N GLU A 177 14.46 -17.18 -4.73
CA GLU A 177 15.47 -18.21 -4.43
C GLU A 177 16.92 -17.72 -4.31
N GLY A 178 17.18 -16.77 -3.40
CA GLY A 178 18.53 -16.56 -2.84
C GLY A 178 19.54 -15.82 -3.72
N ASN A 179 19.18 -15.42 -4.94
CA ASN A 179 20.08 -14.74 -5.87
C ASN A 179 19.97 -13.20 -5.80
N PHE A 180 20.23 -12.62 -4.63
CA PHE A 180 20.55 -11.18 -4.55
C PHE A 180 22.02 -10.99 -4.95
N ASN A 181 22.29 -10.91 -6.25
CA ASN A 181 23.59 -10.50 -6.77
C ASN A 181 23.63 -8.97 -6.87
N ARG A 182 24.77 -8.36 -6.53
CA ARG A 182 25.00 -6.91 -6.68
C ARG A 182 24.79 -6.47 -8.12
N GLU A 183 25.31 -7.22 -9.09
CA GLU A 183 25.16 -6.94 -10.52
C GLU A 183 23.69 -6.93 -10.93
N SER A 184 22.90 -7.92 -10.48
CA SER A 184 21.46 -7.98 -10.80
C SER A 184 20.66 -6.84 -10.15
N PHE A 185 21.14 -6.29 -9.04
CA PHE A 185 20.53 -5.11 -8.41
C PHE A 185 20.87 -3.84 -9.19
N GLU A 186 22.13 -3.67 -9.59
CA GLU A 186 22.59 -2.55 -10.43
C GLU A 186 21.85 -2.55 -11.78
N ASP A 187 21.75 -3.70 -12.45
CA ASP A 187 20.99 -3.85 -13.69
C ASP A 187 19.51 -3.48 -13.53
N ALA A 188 18.87 -3.95 -12.45
CA ALA A 188 17.48 -3.63 -12.14
C ALA A 188 17.27 -2.14 -11.86
N PHE A 189 18.23 -1.50 -11.18
CA PHE A 189 18.22 -0.08 -10.89
C PHE A 189 18.32 0.75 -12.18
N HIS A 190 19.29 0.42 -13.06
CA HIS A 190 19.42 1.08 -14.36
C HIS A 190 18.20 0.87 -15.24
N TYR A 191 17.63 -0.34 -15.26
CA TYR A 191 16.39 -0.62 -15.98
C TYR A 191 15.24 0.27 -15.50
N TYR A 192 15.01 0.36 -14.19
CA TYR A 192 13.92 1.19 -13.65
C TYR A 192 14.16 2.70 -13.88
N ASN A 193 15.41 3.15 -13.78
CA ASN A 193 15.79 4.52 -14.13
C ASN A 193 15.55 4.85 -15.61
N SER A 194 15.73 3.90 -16.53
CA SER A 194 15.45 4.09 -17.95
C SER A 194 13.95 4.18 -18.27
N ILE A 195 13.10 3.47 -17.53
CA ILE A 195 11.64 3.54 -17.69
C ILE A 195 11.13 4.91 -17.26
N THR A 196 11.57 5.35 -16.07
CA THR A 196 11.17 6.62 -15.46
C THR A 196 11.76 7.85 -16.16
N GLU A 197 12.67 7.67 -17.11
CA GLU A 197 13.27 8.76 -17.88
C GLU A 197 12.23 9.56 -18.68
N LYS A 198 11.26 8.86 -19.29
CA LYS A 198 10.21 9.53 -20.07
C LYS A 198 9.33 10.43 -19.19
N ASP A 199 8.96 9.91 -18.02
CA ASP A 199 8.14 10.65 -17.05
C ASP A 199 8.92 11.86 -16.50
N ARG A 200 10.23 11.71 -16.26
CA ARG A 200 11.11 12.84 -15.88
C ARG A 200 11.16 13.91 -16.95
N GLN A 201 11.44 13.54 -18.20
CA GLN A 201 11.48 14.49 -19.33
C GLN A 201 10.14 15.19 -19.55
N GLU A 202 9.02 14.51 -19.30
CA GLU A 202 7.69 15.09 -19.40
C GLU A 202 7.43 16.11 -18.28
N LEU A 203 7.78 15.77 -17.04
CA LEU A 203 7.73 16.70 -15.91
C LEU A 203 8.64 17.91 -16.14
N GLU A 204 9.88 17.72 -16.61
CA GLU A 204 10.80 18.80 -16.97
C GLU A 204 10.18 19.77 -17.98
N ARG A 205 9.57 19.26 -19.05
CA ARG A 205 8.87 20.09 -20.04
C ARG A 205 7.75 20.92 -19.41
N ILE A 206 6.98 20.32 -18.51
CA ILE A 206 5.90 21.01 -17.81
C ILE A 206 6.47 22.10 -16.90
N PHE A 207 7.47 21.78 -16.08
CA PHE A 207 8.10 22.76 -15.20
C PHE A 207 8.74 23.91 -15.98
N ASN A 208 9.48 23.61 -17.04
CA ASN A 208 10.10 24.62 -17.91
C ASN A 208 9.08 25.50 -18.64
N SER A 209 7.83 25.05 -18.78
CA SER A 209 6.73 25.88 -19.31
C SER A 209 6.13 26.86 -18.28
N ILE A 210 6.33 26.59 -16.98
CA ILE A 210 5.74 27.38 -15.88
C ILE A 210 6.77 28.31 -15.27
N ILE A 211 8.00 27.82 -15.05
CA ILE A 211 9.09 28.51 -14.36
C ILE A 211 9.33 29.95 -14.86
N PRO A 212 9.33 30.23 -16.18
CA PRO A 212 9.52 31.60 -16.67
C PRO A 212 8.47 32.61 -16.17
N TYR A 213 7.29 32.14 -15.76
CA TYR A 213 6.20 32.95 -15.22
C TYR A 213 6.19 33.00 -13.69
N THR A 214 7.17 32.37 -13.04
CA THR A 214 7.29 32.36 -11.57
C THR A 214 8.21 33.48 -11.08
N ILE A 215 8.13 33.75 -9.77
CA ILE A 215 9.01 34.73 -9.08
C ILE A 215 10.43 34.17 -8.93
N TRP A 216 10.61 32.87 -9.16
CA TRP A 216 11.91 32.22 -9.06
C TRP A 216 12.73 32.57 -10.30
N ASP A 217 13.86 33.24 -10.09
CA ASP A 217 14.82 33.64 -11.13
C ASP A 217 15.62 32.43 -11.62
N ILE A 218 14.88 31.42 -12.11
CA ILE A 218 15.39 30.15 -12.59
C ILE A 218 15.05 30.09 -14.07
N SER A 219 16.03 29.81 -14.92
CA SER A 219 15.83 29.74 -16.37
C SER A 219 15.38 28.38 -16.85
N GLU A 220 15.85 27.30 -16.21
CA GLU A 220 15.60 25.92 -16.62
C GLU A 220 15.73 24.99 -15.42
N VAL A 221 14.89 23.95 -15.40
CA VAL A 221 14.93 22.86 -14.44
C VAL A 221 15.16 21.55 -15.18
N GLU A 222 16.16 20.83 -14.72
CA GLU A 222 16.50 19.46 -15.13
C GLU A 222 16.31 18.55 -13.91
N ILE A 223 15.69 17.39 -14.13
CA ILE A 223 15.41 16.39 -13.10
C ILE A 223 16.40 15.25 -13.30
N GLU A 224 17.46 15.28 -12.50
CA GLU A 224 18.50 14.26 -12.56
C GLU A 224 17.97 12.86 -12.16
N PRO A 225 18.45 11.79 -12.82
CA PRO A 225 18.13 10.43 -12.41
C PRO A 225 18.72 10.15 -11.03
N LEU A 226 18.07 9.27 -10.27
CA LEU A 226 18.59 8.88 -8.97
C LEU A 226 19.94 8.16 -9.15
N ALA A 227 20.98 8.66 -8.48
CA ALA A 227 22.25 7.97 -8.39
C ALA A 227 22.14 6.80 -7.40
N LEU A 228 22.69 5.65 -7.77
CA LEU A 228 22.94 4.60 -6.80
C LEU A 228 23.95 5.16 -5.80
N MET A 229 23.62 5.21 -4.51
CA MET A 229 24.60 5.57 -3.47
C MET A 229 25.73 4.54 -3.48
N GLU A 230 26.76 4.79 -4.26
CA GLU A 230 28.07 4.25 -3.99
C GLU A 230 28.57 4.99 -2.75
N LYS A 231 28.93 4.24 -1.70
CA LYS A 231 29.72 4.83 -0.63
C LYS A 231 31.04 5.26 -1.24
N GLU A 232 31.15 6.54 -1.57
CA GLU A 232 32.44 7.20 -1.55
C GLU A 232 32.92 7.14 -0.09
N GLU A 233 33.84 6.22 0.18
CA GLU A 233 34.80 6.41 1.26
C GLU A 233 35.71 7.57 0.84
N GLU A 234 35.21 8.80 0.92
CA GLU A 234 36.08 9.97 1.03
C GLU A 234 36.66 9.97 2.44
N GLU A 235 37.83 9.33 2.60
CA GLU A 235 38.74 9.69 3.68
C GLU A 235 39.16 11.15 3.50
N THR A 236 38.44 12.04 4.19
CA THR A 236 39.02 13.29 4.68
C THR A 236 40.30 12.97 5.45
N THR A 237 41.45 13.25 4.84
CA THR A 237 42.61 13.74 5.60
C THR A 237 43.13 15.01 4.94
N THR A 238 42.73 16.13 5.55
CA THR A 238 43.54 17.31 5.82
C THR A 238 44.97 17.27 5.29
N ASN A 239 45.32 18.23 4.43
CA ASN A 239 46.47 19.08 4.71
C ASN A 239 46.22 20.47 4.13
N THR A 240 45.84 21.36 5.06
CA THR A 240 46.16 22.77 5.03
C THR A 240 47.67 22.89 4.89
N ASP A 241 48.17 23.34 3.73
CA ASP A 241 49.43 24.05 3.67
C ASP A 241 49.17 25.41 3.06
N ASP A 242 49.00 26.33 3.98
CA ASP A 242 49.13 27.77 3.86
C ASP A 242 50.54 28.10 3.33
N ASN A 243 50.62 28.81 2.20
CA ASN A 243 51.69 29.78 1.91
C ASN A 243 51.44 30.48 0.57
N GLY A 244 50.63 31.54 0.63
CA GLY A 244 50.67 32.64 -0.34
C GLY A 244 51.64 33.73 0.13
N SER A 245 52.62 34.02 -0.74
CA SER A 245 53.34 35.31 -0.94
C SER A 245 53.97 36.04 0.25
N ASP A 246 55.29 36.33 0.17
CA ASP A 246 55.74 37.72 0.00
C ASP A 246 57.25 37.92 -0.29
N THR A 247 57.50 38.69 -1.37
CA THR A 247 58.51 39.75 -1.56
C THR A 247 60.03 39.50 -1.74
N LYS A 248 60.54 40.26 -2.73
CA LYS A 248 61.93 40.53 -3.12
C LYS A 248 62.69 41.42 -2.11
N THR A 249 63.95 41.09 -1.87
CA THR A 249 65.16 41.95 -1.61
C THR A 249 66.28 40.94 -1.26
N GLU A 250 67.50 40.91 -1.80
CA GLU A 250 68.41 41.88 -2.44
C GLU A 250 69.06 41.28 -3.71
#